data_AF-A0A3D4B6W9-F1
#
_entry.id   AF-A0A3D4B6W9-F1
#
_cell.length_a   1.000
_cell.length_b   1.000
_cell.length_c   1.000
_cell.angle_alpha   90.00
_cell.angle_beta   90.00
_cell.angle_gamma   90.00
#
_symmetry.space_group_name_H-M   'P 1'
#
loop_
_entity.id
_entity.type
_entity.pdbx_description
1 polymer ?
#
loop_
_entity_poly.entity_id
_entity_poly.type
_entity_poly.pdbx_seq_one_letter_code
_entity_poly.pdbx_strand_id
1 'polypeptide(L)'
;YASEHGLRLRPHTKTHKTPILAHKQIEAGAQGVTCAKLGEAEVMAAAGIRDILVANQVVGRIKINRLVALSRHTDIIVAADDPNNVREISDAAQTAGTK
;
A
#
# COMPACT_ATOMS: atom_id res chain seq x y z
N TYR A 1 7.80 -11.73 19.72
CA TYR A 1 6.35 -11.52 19.91
C TYR A 1 5.47 -11.90 18.73
N ALA A 2 5.40 -11.14 17.62
CA ALA A 2 4.43 -11.42 16.54
C ALA A 2 4.56 -12.84 15.97
N SER A 3 5.78 -13.25 15.63
CA SER A 3 6.08 -14.61 15.17
C SER A 3 5.80 -15.69 16.21
N GLU A 4 6.09 -15.43 17.50
CA GLU A 4 5.79 -16.35 18.61
C GLU A 4 4.29 -16.61 18.78
N HIS A 5 3.44 -15.67 18.32
CA HIS A 5 1.98 -15.77 18.40
C HIS A 5 1.35 -16.12 17.04
N GLY A 6 2.14 -16.47 16.02
CA GLY A 6 1.63 -16.80 14.68
C GLY A 6 1.00 -15.61 13.93
N LEU A 7 1.31 -14.38 14.33
CA LEU A 7 0.77 -13.15 13.73
C LEU A 7 1.72 -12.60 12.67
N ARG A 8 1.16 -12.11 11.56
CA ARG A 8 1.92 -11.40 10.51
C ARG A 8 1.98 -9.92 10.84
N LEU A 9 3.20 -9.40 11.04
CA LEU A 9 3.42 -7.99 11.31
C LEU A 9 3.61 -7.23 9.99
N ARG A 10 2.86 -6.13 9.80
CA ARG A 10 3.05 -5.16 8.72
C ARG A 10 3.39 -3.77 9.29
N PRO A 11 4.69 -3.46 9.49
CA PRO A 11 5.14 -2.24 10.16
C PRO A 11 4.66 -0.97 9.47
N HIS A 12 4.37 0.06 10.26
CA HIS A 12 3.94 1.34 9.73
C HIS A 12 5.12 2.27 9.48
N THR A 13 5.37 2.59 8.21
CA THR A 13 6.51 3.39 7.79
C THR A 13 6.31 4.89 7.95
N LYS A 14 5.12 5.38 8.34
CA LYS A 14 4.85 6.83 8.50
C LYS A 14 5.81 7.52 9.46
N THR A 15 6.34 6.77 10.43
CA THR A 15 7.25 7.29 11.46
C THR A 15 8.61 7.60 10.87
N HIS A 16 9.18 6.66 10.09
CA HIS A 16 10.57 6.78 9.61
C HIS A 16 10.70 7.14 8.13
N LYS A 17 9.69 6.84 7.30
CA LYS A 17 9.60 7.15 5.86
C LYS A 17 10.83 6.78 5.04
N THR A 18 11.59 5.79 5.52
CA THR A 18 12.91 5.43 5.00
C THR A 18 12.87 3.99 4.46
N PRO A 19 13.06 3.77 3.14
CA PRO A 19 13.01 2.43 2.55
C PRO A 19 14.03 1.44 3.10
N ILE A 20 15.23 1.90 3.45
CA ILE A 20 16.28 1.04 4.04
C ILE A 20 15.79 0.40 5.35
N LEU A 21 15.08 1.16 6.19
CA LEU A 21 14.53 0.63 7.44
C LEU A 21 13.36 -0.32 7.19
N ALA A 22 12.55 -0.06 6.17
CA ALA A 22 11.48 -0.97 5.76
C ALA A 22 12.03 -2.32 5.27
N HIS A 23 13.10 -2.31 4.46
CA HIS A 23 13.78 -3.55 4.03
C HIS A 23 14.33 -4.33 5.22
N LYS A 24 15.00 -3.67 6.17
CA LYS A 24 15.47 -4.31 7.40
C LYS A 24 14.34 -4.96 8.22
N GLN A 25 13.16 -4.34 8.24
CA GLN A 25 11.99 -4.91 8.92
C GLN A 25 11.46 -6.15 8.17
N ILE A 26 11.42 -6.11 6.84
CA ILE A 26 11.00 -7.24 5.99
C ILE A 26 11.99 -8.40 6.13
N GLU A 27 13.30 -8.13 6.11
CA GLU A 27 14.36 -9.11 6.37
C GLU A 27 14.24 -9.76 7.75
N ALA A 28 13.76 -9.00 8.75
CA ALA A 28 13.47 -9.51 10.09
C ALA A 28 12.15 -10.30 10.20
N GLY A 29 11.43 -10.50 9.09
CA GLY A 29 10.22 -11.33 9.02
C GLY A 29 8.91 -10.55 8.92
N ALA A 30 8.93 -9.23 8.71
CA ALA A 30 7.71 -8.47 8.45
C ALA A 30 7.09 -8.85 7.08
N GLN A 31 5.77 -8.86 7.03
CA GLN A 31 5.04 -8.97 5.77
C GLN A 31 4.74 -7.57 5.22
N GLY A 32 5.59 -7.12 4.29
CA GLY A 32 5.36 -5.85 3.59
C GLY A 32 5.37 -4.64 4.54
N VAL A 33 4.72 -3.56 4.13
CA VAL A 33 4.68 -2.30 4.89
C VAL A 33 3.32 -1.62 4.87
N THR A 34 3.08 -0.77 5.86
CA THR A 34 1.91 0.11 5.95
C THR A 34 2.33 1.58 5.78
N CYS A 35 1.69 2.30 4.86
CA CYS A 35 1.89 3.72 4.57
C CYS A 35 0.64 4.53 4.93
N ALA A 36 0.81 5.81 5.27
CA ALA A 36 -0.32 6.68 5.65
C ALA A 36 -0.93 7.41 4.43
N LYS A 37 -0.16 7.54 3.35
CA LYS A 37 -0.57 8.21 2.11
C LYS A 37 -0.03 7.48 0.89
N LEU A 38 -0.72 7.64 -0.24
CA LEU A 38 -0.32 7.05 -1.52
C LEU A 38 1.11 7.43 -1.95
N GLY A 39 1.53 8.69 -1.75
CA GLY A 39 2.89 9.11 -2.11
C GLY A 39 3.99 8.39 -1.32
N GLU A 40 3.72 7.98 -0.08
CA GLU A 40 4.67 7.17 0.70
C GLU A 40 4.74 5.74 0.13
N ALA A 41 3.59 5.18 -0.28
CA ALA A 41 3.52 3.87 -0.91
C ALA A 41 4.28 3.84 -2.25
N GLU A 42 4.17 4.87 -3.08
CA GLU A 42 4.91 4.97 -4.34
C GLU A 42 6.43 4.98 -4.11
N VAL A 43 6.92 5.67 -3.08
CA VAL A 43 8.35 5.67 -2.72
C VAL A 43 8.80 4.28 -2.26
N MET A 44 8.00 3.59 -1.44
CA MET A 44 8.30 2.22 -0.99
C MET A 44 8.29 1.23 -2.17
N ALA A 45 7.35 1.38 -3.10
CA ALA A 45 7.25 0.60 -4.32
C ALA A 45 8.45 0.80 -5.25
N ALA A 46 8.86 2.06 -5.45
CA ALA A 46 10.06 2.40 -6.23
C ALA A 46 11.34 1.81 -5.61
N ALA A 47 11.36 1.61 -4.29
CA ALA A 47 12.44 0.92 -3.58
C ALA A 47 12.33 -0.62 -3.62
N GLY A 48 11.38 -1.19 -4.38
CA GLY A 48 11.22 -2.62 -4.59
C GLY A 48 10.28 -3.34 -3.61
N ILE A 49 9.62 -2.62 -2.70
CA ILE A 49 8.66 -3.24 -1.77
C ILE A 49 7.33 -3.44 -2.49
N ARG A 50 6.86 -4.69 -2.59
CA ARG A 50 5.65 -5.02 -3.36
C ARG A 50 4.38 -5.15 -2.53
N ASP A 51 4.48 -5.63 -1.29
CA ASP A 51 3.31 -5.80 -0.42
C ASP A 51 3.10 -4.54 0.43
N ILE A 52 2.14 -3.70 0.05
CA ILE A 52 1.94 -2.36 0.65
C ILE A 52 0.47 -2.17 1.02
N LEU A 53 0.23 -1.72 2.26
CA LEU A 53 -1.08 -1.25 2.71
C LEU A 53 -1.05 0.27 2.84
N VAL A 54 -1.93 0.98 2.12
CA VAL A 54 -2.27 2.36 2.44
C VAL A 54 -3.38 2.33 3.47
N ALA A 55 -3.04 2.56 4.74
CA ALA A 55 -4.00 2.57 5.85
C ALA A 55 -4.78 3.90 5.91
N ASN A 56 -5.36 4.29 4.78
CA ASN A 56 -6.13 5.51 4.58
C ASN A 56 -6.93 5.43 3.26
N GLN A 57 -7.95 6.27 3.12
CA GLN A 57 -8.75 6.38 1.89
C GLN A 57 -7.98 7.10 0.79
N VAL A 58 -8.11 6.60 -0.45
CA VAL A 58 -7.56 7.25 -1.65
C VAL A 58 -8.69 7.89 -2.43
N VAL A 59 -8.94 9.16 -2.13
CA VAL A 59 -10.04 9.93 -2.71
C VAL A 59 -9.53 10.94 -3.74
N GLY A 60 -10.27 11.05 -4.84
CA GLY A 60 -10.04 12.01 -5.92
C GLY A 60 -9.34 11.39 -7.13
N ARG A 61 -9.85 11.71 -8.32
CA ARG A 61 -9.46 11.12 -9.61
C ARG A 61 -7.96 11.01 -9.84
N ILE A 62 -7.19 12.05 -9.52
CA ILE A 62 -5.72 12.06 -9.70
C ILE A 62 -5.06 10.98 -8.84
N LYS A 63 -5.47 10.84 -7.57
CA LYS A 63 -4.88 9.86 -6.65
C LYS A 63 -5.33 8.44 -7.00
N ILE A 64 -6.59 8.28 -7.41
CA ILE A 64 -7.13 6.98 -7.85
C ILE A 64 -6.37 6.47 -9.08
N ASN A 65 -6.15 7.32 -10.09
CA ASN A 65 -5.37 6.93 -11.27
C ASN A 65 -3.93 6.51 -10.92
N ARG A 66 -3.31 7.19 -9.95
CA ARG A 66 -1.98 6.83 -9.44
C ARG A 66 -1.98 5.50 -8.67
N LEU A 67 -3.00 5.26 -7.85
CA LEU A 67 -3.20 3.99 -7.15
C LEU A 67 -3.34 2.82 -8.15
N VAL A 68 -4.18 3.00 -9.17
CA VAL A 68 -4.38 2.01 -10.24
C VAL A 68 -3.10 1.76 -11.04
N ALA A 69 -2.33 2.80 -11.34
CA ALA A 69 -1.02 2.63 -11.96
C ALA A 69 -0.06 1.85 -11.05
N LEU A 70 -0.08 2.13 -9.74
CA LEU A 70 0.76 1.45 -8.75
C LEU A 70 0.40 -0.04 -8.58
N SER A 71 -0.89 -0.41 -8.71
CA SER A 71 -1.35 -1.81 -8.59
C SER A 71 -0.79 -2.73 -9.69
N ARG A 72 -0.29 -2.17 -10.79
CA ARG A 72 0.40 -2.94 -11.84
C ARG A 72 1.77 -3.47 -11.40
N HIS A 73 2.36 -2.87 -10.37
CA HIS A 73 3.73 -3.15 -9.94
C HIS A 73 3.78 -3.72 -8.52
N THR A 74 2.68 -3.66 -7.77
CA THR A 74 2.63 -3.96 -6.34
C THR A 74 1.31 -4.62 -5.96
N ASP A 75 1.34 -5.40 -4.89
CA ASP A 75 0.15 -5.91 -4.19
C ASP A 75 -0.34 -4.82 -3.23
N ILE A 76 -0.88 -3.74 -3.80
CA ILE A 76 -1.35 -2.58 -3.05
C ILE A 76 -2.74 -2.84 -2.46
N ILE A 77 -2.89 -2.55 -1.17
CA ILE A 77 -4.15 -2.62 -0.43
C ILE A 77 -4.50 -1.20 0.01
N VAL A 78 -5.77 -0.81 -0.08
CA VAL A 78 -6.26 0.49 0.36
C VAL A 78 -7.48 0.31 1.28
N ALA A 79 -7.60 1.16 2.30
CA ALA A 79 -8.80 1.20 3.12
C ALA A 79 -9.94 1.96 2.40
N ALA A 80 -11.17 1.47 2.57
CA ALA A 80 -12.36 2.14 2.07
C ALA A 80 -13.46 2.12 3.14
N ASP A 81 -14.18 3.22 3.28
CA ASP A 81 -15.30 3.42 4.20
C ASP A 81 -16.52 4.08 3.53
N ASP A 82 -16.42 4.44 2.25
CA ASP A 82 -17.49 4.99 1.42
C ASP A 82 -17.68 4.12 0.16
N PRO A 83 -18.89 3.56 -0.09
CA PRO A 83 -19.16 2.77 -1.28
C PRO A 83 -18.97 3.54 -2.60
N ASN A 84 -19.10 4.87 -2.60
CA ASN A 84 -18.81 5.68 -3.79
C ASN A 84 -17.32 5.66 -4.12
N ASN A 85 -16.44 5.77 -3.13
CA ASN A 85 -15.00 5.69 -3.36
C ASN A 85 -14.58 4.30 -3.88
N VAL A 86 -15.21 3.22 -3.38
CA VAL A 86 -15.00 1.86 -3.92
C VAL A 86 -15.38 1.78 -5.40
N ARG A 87 -16.52 2.35 -5.79
CA ARG A 87 -16.96 2.40 -7.21
C ARG A 87 -15.98 3.19 -8.08
N GLU A 88 -15.57 4.38 -7.63
CA GLU A 88 -14.61 5.21 -8.35
C GLU A 88 -13.28 4.48 -8.61
N ILE A 89 -12.78 3.75 -7.61
CA ILE A 89 -11.55 2.94 -7.74
C ILE A 89 -11.78 1.77 -8.70
N SER A 90 -12.92 1.07 -8.58
CA SER A 90 -13.26 -0.07 -9.45
C SER A 90 -13.38 0.35 -10.92
N ASP A 91 -14.07 1.45 -11.21
CA ASP A 91 -14.24 1.96 -12.57
C ASP A 91 -12.90 2.35 -13.20
N ALA A 92 -12.02 2.98 -12.41
CA ALA A 92 -10.68 3.34 -12.85
C ALA A 92 -9.80 2.09 -13.12
N ALA A 93 -9.86 1.08 -12.24
CA ALA A 93 -9.13 -0.18 -12.41
C ALA A 93 -9.61 -0.95 -13.66
N GLN A 94 -10.92 -1.07 -13.85
CA GLN A 94 -11.53 -1.70 -15.03
C GLN A 94 -11.12 -0.98 -16.32
N THR A 95 -11.18 0.35 -16.35
CA THR A 95 -10.75 1.16 -17.50
C THR A 95 -9.27 0.94 -17.82
N ALA A 96 -8.44 0.79 -16.79
CA ALA A 96 -7.01 0.56 -16.95
C ALA A 96 -6.63 -0.92 -17.22
N GLY A 97 -7.59 -1.84 -17.20
CA GLY A 97 -7.34 -3.28 -17.33
C GLY A 97 -6.50 -3.85 -16.18
N THR A 98 -6.65 -3.32 -14.97
CA THR A 98 -5.93 -3.79 -13.78
C THR A 98 -6.89 -4.38 -12.76
N LYS A 99 -6.30 -5.10 -11.80
CA LYS A 99 -6.98 -5.45 -10.55
C LYS A 99 -6.88 -4.29 -9.56
#